data_AF-A0A3Q3CZS2-F1
#
_entry.id   AF-A0A3Q3CZS2-F1
#
_cell.length_a   1.000
_cell.length_b   1.000
_cell.length_c   1.000
_cell.angle_alpha   90.00
_cell.angle_beta   90.00
_cell.angle_gamma   90.00
#
_symmetry.space_group_name_H-M   'P 1'
#
loop_
_entity.id
_entity.type
_entity.pdbx_description
1 polymer ?
#
loop_
_entity_poly.entity_id
_entity_poly.type
_entity_poly.pdbx_seq_one_letter_code
_entity_poly.pdbx_strand_id
1 'polypeptide(L)'
;MEMLLLGLLSCLHFLKTKEPRLSALEKNKQWLEYDQQREAYVRAILARMLWLEKQLNEANQARSQQHNEDHSDGEPRGYLRMAVMIICFHLSWWCKEREREVEELKQQLQAERLSRSTQEVQNCPEDEEQQQRDVREVLQGVLDDERRRSGNSELQVKSKNLNREKPDQSSGETNPPLSQFSRPSLTSSPHSNLMNESFLECPVCQAEYPVSHHRELMNHLEICLN
;
A
#
# COMPACT_ATOMS: atom_id res chain seq x y z
N MET A 1 12.85 -32.47 9.90
CA MET A 1 13.32 -31.07 10.10
C MET A 1 12.68 -30.14 9.08
N GLU A 2 12.74 -30.43 7.79
CA GLU A 2 12.16 -29.58 6.73
C GLU A 2 10.64 -29.35 6.81
N MET A 3 9.85 -30.38 7.15
CA MET A 3 8.39 -30.24 7.33
C MET A 3 8.01 -29.28 8.47
N LEU A 4 8.82 -29.22 9.52
CA LEU A 4 8.61 -28.30 10.65
C LEU A 4 9.00 -26.87 10.24
N LEU A 5 10.06 -26.70 9.46
CA LEU A 5 10.47 -25.42 8.90
C LEU A 5 9.43 -24.84 7.94
N LEU A 6 8.88 -25.66 7.04
CA LEU A 6 7.79 -25.27 6.13
C LEU A 6 6.52 -24.89 6.89
N GLY A 7 6.18 -25.64 7.94
CA GLY A 7 5.05 -25.33 8.82
C GLY A 7 5.22 -23.99 9.54
N LEU A 8 6.41 -23.71 10.08
CA LEU A 8 6.70 -22.45 10.76
C LEU A 8 6.71 -21.26 9.79
N LEU A 9 7.27 -21.42 8.58
CA LEU A 9 7.21 -20.39 7.53
C LEU A 9 5.77 -20.07 7.11
N SER A 10 4.93 -21.10 6.94
CA SER A 10 3.52 -20.92 6.60
C SER A 10 2.74 -20.17 7.69
N CYS A 11 2.97 -20.50 8.96
CA CYS A 11 2.37 -19.79 10.09
C CYS A 11 2.85 -18.33 10.19
N LEU A 12 4.14 -18.06 9.99
CA LEU A 12 4.69 -16.70 9.96
C LEU A 12 4.09 -15.87 8.82
N HIS A 13 3.97 -16.45 7.63
CA HIS A 13 3.34 -15.79 6.48
C HIS A 13 1.85 -15.50 6.73
N PHE A 14 1.12 -16.45 7.32
CA PHE A 14 -0.28 -16.26 7.68
C PHE A 14 -0.49 -15.17 8.75
N LEU A 15 0.37 -15.10 9.76
CA LEU A 15 0.31 -14.03 10.78
C LEU A 15 0.64 -12.66 10.17
N LYS A 16 1.70 -12.60 9.37
CA LYS A 16 2.14 -11.37 8.68
C LYS A 16 1.08 -10.81 7.72
N THR A 17 0.23 -11.68 7.14
CA THR A 17 -0.87 -11.26 6.27
C THR A 17 -2.17 -10.93 7.02
N LYS A 18 -2.36 -11.45 8.24
CA LYS A 18 -3.55 -11.18 9.05
C LYS A 18 -3.54 -9.82 9.74
N GLU A 19 -2.40 -9.41 10.29
CA GLU A 19 -2.26 -8.12 11.00
C GLU A 19 -2.66 -6.89 10.17
N PRO A 20 -2.15 -6.69 8.93
CA PRO A 20 -2.55 -5.54 8.12
C PRO A 20 -4.02 -5.59 7.69
N ARG A 21 -4.60 -6.79 7.51
CA ARG A 21 -6.03 -6.96 7.22
C ARG A 21 -6.93 -6.53 8.36
N LEU A 22 -6.57 -6.87 9.61
CA LEU A 22 -7.30 -6.42 10.79
C LEU A 22 -7.22 -4.90 10.96
N SER A 23 -6.04 -4.31 10.71
CA SER A 23 -5.87 -2.85 10.71
C SER A 23 -6.73 -2.16 9.63
N ALA A 24 -6.80 -2.73 8.43
CA ALA A 24 -7.63 -2.20 7.34
C ALA A 24 -9.13 -2.31 7.63
N LEU A 25 -9.57 -3.38 8.31
CA LEU A 25 -10.95 -3.54 8.75
C LEU A 25 -11.34 -2.47 9.80
N GLU A 26 -10.46 -2.22 10.77
CA GLU A 26 -10.68 -1.19 11.79
C GLU A 26 -10.76 0.21 11.17
N LYS A 27 -9.89 0.53 10.21
CA LYS A 27 -9.96 1.79 9.46
C LYS A 27 -11.26 1.92 8.67
N ASN A 28 -11.71 0.85 8.00
CA ASN A 28 -12.99 0.87 7.28
C ASN A 28 -14.17 1.17 8.23
N LYS A 29 -14.16 0.58 9.43
CA LYS A 29 -15.17 0.87 10.45
C LYS A 29 -15.16 2.36 10.84
N GLN A 30 -13.99 2.92 11.10
CA GLN A 30 -13.85 4.35 11.42
C GLN A 30 -14.34 5.26 10.29
N TRP A 31 -14.02 4.92 9.03
CA TRP A 31 -14.52 5.67 7.88
C TRP A 31 -16.04 5.63 7.75
N LEU A 32 -16.66 4.47 8.03
CA LEU A 32 -18.12 4.34 8.01
C LEU A 32 -18.78 5.19 9.11
N GLU A 33 -18.23 5.20 10.32
CA GLU A 33 -18.72 6.05 11.42
C GLU A 33 -18.58 7.54 11.09
N TYR A 34 -17.44 7.94 10.52
CA TYR A 34 -17.22 9.30 10.05
C TYR A 34 -18.21 9.71 8.94
N ASP A 35 -18.47 8.81 7.99
CA ASP A 35 -19.41 9.04 6.89
C ASP A 35 -20.85 9.25 7.40
N GLN A 36 -21.30 8.40 8.32
CA GLN A 36 -22.61 8.54 8.96
C GLN A 36 -22.74 9.86 9.74
N GLN A 37 -21.71 10.27 10.48
CA GLN A 37 -21.71 11.55 11.18
C GLN A 37 -21.76 12.73 10.21
N ARG A 38 -20.99 12.67 9.12
CA ARG A 38 -20.99 13.70 8.08
C ARG A 38 -22.37 13.80 7.43
N GLU A 39 -23.01 12.68 7.10
CA GLU A 39 -24.37 12.68 6.58
C GLU A 39 -25.36 13.31 7.57
N ALA A 40 -25.31 12.93 8.85
CA ALA A 40 -26.20 13.48 9.87
C ALA A 40 -26.04 15.00 10.01
N TYR A 41 -24.80 15.49 9.97
CA TYR A 41 -24.47 16.91 10.00
C TYR A 41 -25.06 17.66 8.79
N VAL A 42 -24.86 17.12 7.58
CA VAL A 42 -25.41 17.72 6.35
C VAL A 42 -26.94 17.74 6.39
N ARG A 43 -27.58 16.65 6.84
CA ARG A 43 -29.04 16.60 7.01
C ARG A 43 -29.55 17.64 7.99
N ALA A 44 -28.84 17.86 9.10
CA ALA A 44 -29.19 18.89 10.08
C ALA A 44 -29.08 20.31 9.50
N ILE A 45 -28.04 20.59 8.71
CA ILE A 45 -27.89 21.87 8.00
C ILE A 45 -29.04 22.07 7.00
N LEU A 46 -29.34 21.07 6.18
CA LEU A 46 -30.43 21.13 5.21
C LEU A 46 -31.78 21.38 5.90
N ALA A 47 -32.05 20.67 6.99
CA ALA A 47 -33.27 20.88 7.78
C ALA A 47 -33.35 22.31 8.33
N ARG A 48 -32.23 22.86 8.82
CA ARG A 48 -32.18 24.25 9.32
C ARG A 48 -32.40 25.26 8.19
N MET A 49 -31.80 25.05 7.01
CA MET A 49 -32.01 25.91 5.84
C MET A 49 -33.46 25.91 5.39
N LEU A 50 -34.08 24.73 5.26
CA LEU A 50 -35.50 24.61 4.88
C LEU A 50 -36.43 25.26 5.91
N TRP A 51 -36.13 25.11 7.20
CA TRP A 51 -36.90 25.77 8.26
C TRP A 51 -36.81 27.30 8.15
N LEU A 52 -35.60 27.84 7.93
CA LEU A 52 -35.39 29.28 7.75
C LEU A 52 -36.09 29.80 6.50
N GLU A 53 -36.03 29.06 5.39
CA GLU A 53 -36.72 29.40 4.15
C GLU A 53 -38.23 29.46 4.35
N LYS A 54 -38.81 28.48 5.06
CA LYS A 54 -40.23 28.49 5.43
C LYS A 54 -40.59 29.71 6.27
N GLN A 55 -39.81 30.01 7.31
CA GLN A 55 -40.04 31.21 8.15
C GLN A 55 -39.95 32.51 7.34
N LEU A 56 -39.00 32.60 6.41
CA LEU A 56 -38.86 33.76 5.53
C LEU A 56 -40.07 33.92 4.60
N ASN A 57 -40.56 32.81 4.04
CA ASN A 57 -41.73 32.83 3.15
C ASN A 57 -43.01 33.21 3.91
N GLU A 58 -43.21 32.66 5.11
CA GLU A 58 -44.34 33.02 5.98
C GLU A 58 -44.30 34.50 6.37
N ALA A 59 -43.13 35.02 6.75
CA ALA A 59 -42.95 36.44 7.07
C ALA A 59 -43.20 37.35 5.85
N ASN A 60 -42.73 36.94 4.67
CA ASN A 60 -42.98 37.67 3.42
C ASN A 60 -44.46 37.67 3.04
N GLN A 61 -45.17 36.55 3.23
CA GLN A 61 -46.60 36.44 2.97
C GLN A 61 -47.41 37.31 3.93
N ALA A 62 -47.10 37.27 5.23
CA ALA A 62 -47.72 38.13 6.23
C ALA A 62 -47.52 39.62 5.91
N ARG A 63 -46.29 40.02 5.53
CA ARG A 63 -46.00 41.40 5.11
C ARG A 63 -46.73 41.82 3.83
N SER A 64 -46.88 40.90 2.87
CA SER A 64 -47.63 41.15 1.64
C SER A 64 -49.12 41.38 1.93
N GLN A 65 -49.70 40.58 2.83
CA GLN A 65 -51.09 40.72 3.27
C GLN A 65 -51.33 42.06 3.99
N GLN A 66 -50.41 42.47 4.88
CA GLN A 66 -50.49 43.79 5.54
C GLN A 66 -50.47 44.98 4.55
N HIS A 67 -49.65 44.89 3.50
CA HIS A 67 -49.56 45.96 2.51
C HIS A 67 -50.75 46.02 1.53
N ASN A 68 -51.57 44.95 1.42
CA ASN A 68 -52.78 44.98 0.61
C ASN A 68 -53.98 45.61 1.35
N GLU A 69 -53.94 45.71 2.68
CA GLU A 69 -54.99 46.34 3.49
C GLU A 69 -54.69 47.80 3.81
N ASP A 70 -53.41 48.16 4.00
CA ASP A 70 -52.98 49.55 4.21
C ASP A 70 -52.32 50.13 2.95
N HIS A 71 -53.13 50.78 2.10
CA HIS A 71 -52.61 51.73 1.12
C HIS A 71 -52.70 53.15 1.68
N SER A 72 -51.68 53.52 2.47
CA SER A 72 -51.24 54.90 2.59
C SER A 72 -49.74 54.97 2.84
N ASP A 73 -49.02 55.20 1.74
CA ASP A 73 -47.82 56.03 1.59
C ASP A 73 -46.55 55.77 2.45
N GLY A 74 -45.40 55.67 1.77
CA GLY A 74 -44.06 55.73 2.37
C GLY A 74 -43.19 54.47 2.26
N GLU A 75 -42.49 54.32 1.14
CA GLU A 75 -41.47 53.29 0.88
C GLU A 75 -40.29 53.27 1.88
N PRO A 76 -39.89 52.07 2.37
CA PRO A 76 -38.50 51.72 2.63
C PRO A 76 -37.96 50.67 1.63
N ARG A 77 -38.63 50.46 0.48
CA ARG A 77 -38.26 49.40 -0.48
C ARG A 77 -36.89 49.62 -1.12
N GLY A 78 -36.48 50.87 -1.34
CA GLY A 78 -35.15 51.20 -1.91
C GLY A 78 -33.98 50.72 -1.03
N TYR A 79 -34.04 50.98 0.28
CA TYR A 79 -33.00 50.57 1.22
C TYR A 79 -32.92 49.05 1.38
N LEU A 80 -34.07 48.37 1.50
CA LEU A 80 -34.13 46.91 1.59
C LEU A 80 -33.60 46.24 0.30
N ARG A 81 -33.94 46.79 -0.86
CA ARG A 81 -33.44 46.30 -2.16
C ARG A 81 -31.92 46.48 -2.28
N MET A 82 -31.39 47.61 -1.83
CA MET A 82 -29.95 47.86 -1.75
C MET A 82 -29.26 46.89 -0.79
N ALA A 83 -29.82 46.69 0.40
CA ALA A 83 -29.28 45.79 1.42
C ALA A 83 -29.23 44.33 0.94
N VAL A 84 -30.29 43.84 0.29
CA VAL A 84 -30.31 42.50 -0.31
C VAL A 84 -29.24 42.38 -1.40
N MET A 85 -29.10 43.40 -2.26
CA MET A 85 -28.09 43.40 -3.32
C MET A 85 -26.66 43.33 -2.74
N ILE A 86 -26.38 44.09 -1.67
CA ILE A 86 -25.09 44.06 -0.97
C ILE A 86 -24.84 42.68 -0.35
N ILE A 87 -25.83 42.12 0.36
CA ILE A 87 -25.71 40.80 0.98
C ILE A 87 -25.47 39.71 -0.08
N CYS A 88 -26.22 39.72 -1.18
CA CYS A 88 -26.03 38.79 -2.29
C CYS A 88 -24.64 38.92 -2.94
N PHE A 89 -24.15 40.15 -3.11
CA PHE A 89 -22.81 40.39 -3.64
C PHE A 89 -21.73 39.82 -2.72
N HIS A 90 -21.80 40.12 -1.42
CA HIS A 90 -20.85 39.61 -0.42
C HIS A 90 -20.90 38.09 -0.32
N LEU A 91 -22.10 37.49 -0.32
CA LEU A 91 -22.25 36.05 -0.24
C LEU A 91 -21.71 35.36 -1.49
N SER A 92 -21.98 35.90 -2.68
CA SER A 92 -21.44 35.38 -3.95
C SER A 92 -19.91 35.47 -3.97
N TRP A 93 -19.33 36.57 -3.51
CA TRP A 93 -17.88 36.73 -3.40
C TRP A 93 -17.28 35.71 -2.43
N TRP A 94 -17.87 35.55 -1.24
CA TRP A 94 -17.42 34.60 -0.22
C TRP A 94 -17.48 33.15 -0.72
N CYS A 95 -18.56 32.77 -1.40
CA CYS A 95 -18.68 31.45 -2.01
C CYS A 95 -17.57 31.19 -3.04
N LYS A 96 -17.29 32.15 -3.91
CA LYS A 96 -16.21 32.04 -4.92
C LYS A 96 -14.83 31.94 -4.27
N GLU A 97 -14.59 32.67 -3.18
CA GLU A 97 -13.32 32.57 -2.45
C GLU A 97 -13.15 31.19 -1.82
N ARG A 98 -14.20 30.69 -1.14
CA ARG A 98 -14.19 29.34 -0.55
C ARG A 98 -13.98 28.25 -1.60
N GLU A 99 -14.60 28.37 -2.76
CA GLU A 99 -14.40 27.45 -3.89
C GLU A 99 -12.95 27.48 -4.38
N ARG A 100 -12.33 28.66 -4.50
CA ARG A 100 -10.90 28.78 -4.86
C ARG A 100 -10.00 28.10 -3.84
N GLU A 101 -10.23 28.34 -2.55
CA GLU A 101 -9.43 27.71 -1.48
C GLU A 101 -9.54 26.18 -1.51
N VAL A 102 -10.75 25.65 -1.75
CA VAL A 102 -10.95 24.19 -1.89
C VAL A 102 -10.18 23.64 -3.10
N GLU A 103 -10.19 24.33 -4.23
CA GLU A 103 -9.47 23.88 -5.42
C GLU A 103 -7.95 23.99 -5.25
N GLU A 104 -7.45 25.01 -4.57
CA GLU A 104 -6.03 25.15 -4.22
C GLU A 104 -5.57 24.01 -3.30
N LEU A 105 -6.31 23.75 -2.22
CA LEU A 105 -6.00 22.65 -1.30
C LEU A 105 -6.03 21.30 -2.01
N LYS A 106 -6.96 21.11 -2.95
CA LYS A 106 -7.03 19.91 -3.77
C LYS A 106 -5.81 19.76 -4.69
N GLN A 107 -5.35 20.84 -5.31
CA GLN A 107 -4.12 20.84 -6.12
C GLN A 107 -2.89 20.56 -5.26
N GLN A 108 -2.79 21.18 -4.07
CA GLN A 108 -1.70 20.92 -3.12
C GLN A 108 -1.67 19.46 -2.68
N LEU A 109 -2.82 18.89 -2.32
CA LEU A 109 -2.92 17.47 -1.93
C LEU A 109 -2.52 16.53 -3.09
N GLN A 110 -2.90 16.85 -4.32
CA GLN A 110 -2.48 16.09 -5.49
C GLN A 110 -0.96 16.20 -5.73
N ALA A 111 -0.39 17.40 -5.60
CA ALA A 111 1.04 17.64 -5.73
C ALA A 111 1.85 16.91 -4.65
N GLU A 112 1.38 16.93 -3.40
CA GLU A 112 1.98 16.17 -2.29
C GLU A 112 1.90 14.66 -2.52
N ARG A 113 0.77 14.18 -3.05
CA ARG A 113 0.62 12.76 -3.40
C ARG A 113 1.62 12.34 -4.48
N LEU A 114 1.83 13.17 -5.50
CA LEU A 114 2.80 12.92 -6.58
C LEU A 114 4.25 13.00 -6.07
N SER A 115 4.57 14.00 -5.24
CA SER A 115 5.91 14.13 -4.66
C SER A 115 6.25 12.96 -3.74
N ARG A 116 5.30 12.53 -2.90
CA ARG A 116 5.49 11.38 -2.00
C ARG A 116 5.67 10.08 -2.78
N SER A 117 4.88 9.87 -3.84
CA SER A 117 5.05 8.72 -4.74
C SER A 117 6.41 8.74 -5.46
N THR A 118 6.95 9.92 -5.78
CA THR A 118 8.26 10.04 -6.43
C THR A 118 9.40 9.83 -5.44
N GLN A 119 9.25 10.31 -4.21
CA GLN A 119 10.22 10.12 -3.13
C GLN A 119 10.31 8.66 -2.66
N GLU A 120 9.19 7.93 -2.63
CA GLU A 120 9.17 6.49 -2.38
C GLU A 120 9.93 5.71 -3.48
N VAL A 121 9.84 6.13 -4.75
CA VAL A 121 10.61 5.51 -5.86
C VAL A 121 12.10 5.85 -5.80
N GLN A 122 12.46 7.04 -5.32
CA GLN A 122 13.86 7.49 -5.24
C GLN A 122 14.61 6.92 -4.01
N ASN A 123 13.93 6.70 -2.88
CA ASN A 123 14.54 6.15 -1.66
C ASN A 123 14.54 4.61 -1.59
N CYS A 124 13.85 3.91 -2.51
CA CYS A 124 13.71 2.45 -2.46
C CYS A 124 14.93 1.62 -2.92
N PRO A 125 15.75 1.98 -3.92
CA PRO A 125 16.80 1.08 -4.40
C PRO A 125 18.05 1.07 -3.50
N GLU A 126 18.41 2.21 -2.90
CA GLU A 126 19.67 2.34 -2.16
C GLU A 126 19.61 1.70 -0.77
N ASP A 127 18.47 1.79 -0.07
CA ASP A 127 18.28 1.21 1.26
C ASP A 127 18.10 -0.32 1.19
N GLU A 128 17.38 -0.83 0.17
CA GLU A 128 17.26 -2.28 -0.08
C GLU A 128 18.61 -2.90 -0.50
N GLU A 129 19.39 -2.25 -1.37
CA GLU A 129 20.72 -2.74 -1.75
C GLU A 129 21.71 -2.71 -0.58
N GLN A 130 21.67 -1.66 0.26
CA GLN A 130 22.53 -1.58 1.43
C GLN A 130 22.16 -2.64 2.47
N GLN A 131 20.87 -2.84 2.75
CA GLN A 131 20.41 -3.93 3.63
C GLN A 131 20.78 -5.31 3.07
N GLN A 132 20.71 -5.52 1.76
CA GLN A 132 21.15 -6.77 1.14
C GLN A 132 22.67 -6.98 1.23
N ARG A 133 23.48 -5.91 1.15
CA ARG A 133 24.93 -5.97 1.36
C ARG A 133 25.25 -6.34 2.81
N ASP A 134 24.63 -5.66 3.77
CA ASP A 134 24.86 -5.88 5.20
C ASP A 134 24.43 -7.30 5.62
N VAL A 135 23.27 -7.78 5.15
CA VAL A 135 22.81 -9.16 5.40
C VAL A 135 23.76 -10.19 4.78
N ARG A 136 24.29 -9.93 3.58
CA ARG A 136 25.26 -10.81 2.92
C ARG A 136 26.58 -10.89 3.68
N GLU A 137 27.07 -9.75 4.18
CA GLU A 137 28.30 -9.70 4.97
C GLU A 137 28.16 -10.46 6.29
N VAL A 138 27.04 -10.28 6.99
CA VAL A 138 26.74 -11.04 8.22
C VAL A 138 26.66 -12.54 7.93
N LEU A 139 25.98 -12.94 6.85
CA LEU A 139 25.86 -14.35 6.48
C LEU A 139 27.21 -14.97 6.11
N GLN A 140 28.07 -14.23 5.41
CA GLN A 140 29.42 -14.66 5.07
C GLN A 140 30.25 -14.90 6.34
N GLY A 141 30.18 -13.99 7.31
CA GLY A 141 30.85 -14.14 8.61
C GLY A 141 30.39 -15.39 9.38
N VAL A 142 29.07 -15.65 9.39
CA VAL A 142 28.51 -16.85 10.03
C VAL A 142 28.99 -18.13 9.35
N LEU A 143 29.03 -18.17 8.02
CA LEU A 143 29.52 -19.33 7.26
C LEU A 143 31.01 -19.58 7.49
N ASP A 144 31.81 -18.52 7.58
CA ASP A 144 33.24 -18.63 7.86
C ASP A 144 33.50 -19.13 9.29
N ASP A 145 32.70 -18.70 10.26
CA ASP A 145 32.77 -19.18 11.63
C ASP A 145 32.29 -20.63 11.78
N GLU A 146 31.22 -21.02 11.08
CA GLU A 146 30.75 -22.41 11.01
C GLU A 146 31.84 -23.31 10.38
N ARG A 147 32.50 -22.84 9.32
CA ARG A 147 33.62 -23.54 8.66
C ARG A 147 34.83 -23.69 9.58
N ARG A 148 35.19 -22.66 10.34
CA ARG A 148 36.25 -22.75 11.36
C ARG A 148 35.88 -23.74 12.47
N ARG A 149 34.63 -23.72 12.93
CA ARG A 149 34.12 -24.62 13.97
C ARG A 149 34.10 -26.08 13.49
N SER A 150 33.72 -26.32 12.23
CA SER A 150 33.76 -27.64 11.61
C SER A 150 35.21 -28.16 11.48
N GLY A 151 36.14 -27.34 10.97
CA GLY A 151 37.55 -27.72 10.87
C GLY A 151 38.20 -27.99 12.23
N ASN A 152 37.89 -27.18 13.25
CA ASN A 152 38.36 -27.40 14.62
C ASN A 152 37.80 -28.70 15.24
N SER A 153 36.57 -29.07 14.89
CA SER A 153 35.95 -30.32 15.33
C SER A 153 36.59 -31.54 14.65
N GLU A 154 36.90 -31.45 13.35
CA GLU A 154 37.65 -32.47 12.61
C GLU A 154 39.07 -32.69 13.15
N LEU A 155 39.79 -31.60 13.45
CA LEU A 155 41.13 -31.68 14.05
C LEU A 155 41.09 -32.32 15.45
N GLN A 156 40.07 -32.00 16.26
CA GLN A 156 39.90 -32.61 17.58
C GLN A 156 39.59 -34.12 17.51
N VAL A 157 38.82 -34.56 16.51
CA VAL A 157 38.58 -35.99 16.23
C VAL A 157 39.87 -36.70 15.80
N LYS A 158 40.69 -36.05 14.97
CA LYS A 158 41.98 -36.58 14.52
C LYS A 158 43.01 -36.69 15.65
N SER A 159 43.08 -35.72 16.55
CA SER A 159 43.93 -35.76 17.75
C SER A 159 43.47 -36.80 18.77
N LYS A 160 42.16 -37.06 18.90
CA LYS A 160 41.64 -38.12 19.79
C LYS A 160 41.89 -39.52 19.22
N ASN A 161 41.91 -39.69 17.90
CA ASN A 161 42.23 -40.97 17.24
C ASN A 161 43.73 -41.33 17.27
N LEU A 162 44.64 -40.34 17.27
CA LEU A 162 46.08 -40.57 17.36
C LEU A 162 46.56 -41.11 18.72
N ASN A 163 45.72 -41.05 19.77
CA ASN A 163 46.05 -41.55 21.11
C ASN A 163 45.59 -43.00 21.38
N ARG A 164 45.06 -43.73 20.39
CA ARG A 164 44.47 -45.06 20.60
C ARG A 164 45.10 -46.23 19.83
N GLU A 165 46.23 -46.05 19.13
CA GLU A 165 46.80 -47.14 18.33
C GLU A 165 48.27 -47.47 18.64
N LYS A 166 48.46 -48.62 19.32
CA LYS A 166 49.53 -49.60 19.06
C LYS A 166 49.13 -50.99 19.64
N PRO A 167 49.65 -52.12 19.14
CA PRO A 167 48.95 -52.96 18.15
C PRO A 167 48.92 -54.46 18.52
N ASP A 168 48.15 -55.29 17.82
CA ASP A 168 48.61 -56.66 17.49
C ASP A 168 47.95 -57.31 16.26
N GLN A 169 48.67 -58.29 15.71
CA GLN A 169 48.77 -58.75 14.31
C GLN A 169 47.81 -59.87 13.87
N SER A 170 47.64 -60.03 12.54
CA SER A 170 47.55 -61.29 11.73
C SER A 170 46.81 -61.00 10.40
N SER A 171 47.47 -60.87 9.24
CA SER A 171 47.97 -61.91 8.30
C SER A 171 47.02 -62.13 7.09
N GLY A 172 47.56 -62.06 5.87
CA GLY A 172 46.95 -62.64 4.65
C GLY A 172 46.88 -61.74 3.41
N GLU A 173 47.62 -62.12 2.36
CA GLU A 173 47.80 -61.57 1.00
C GLU A 173 46.48 -61.30 0.22
N THR A 174 46.37 -60.44 -0.81
CA THR A 174 46.87 -60.62 -2.20
C THR A 174 46.51 -59.38 -3.08
N ASN A 175 47.27 -59.16 -4.16
CA ASN A 175 47.35 -57.99 -5.08
C ASN A 175 46.17 -57.75 -6.11
N PRO A 176 46.17 -56.62 -6.89
CA PRO A 176 45.00 -55.91 -7.49
C PRO A 176 44.80 -56.17 -9.03
N PRO A 177 43.88 -55.50 -9.79
CA PRO A 177 44.22 -54.20 -10.45
C PRO A 177 43.07 -53.23 -10.88
N LEU A 178 43.52 -52.00 -11.17
CA LEU A 178 43.05 -50.86 -12.02
C LEU A 178 41.86 -51.00 -13.02
N SER A 179 41.01 -49.96 -13.06
CA SER A 179 40.34 -49.32 -14.23
C SER A 179 39.05 -48.62 -13.73
N GLN A 180 38.56 -47.47 -14.19
CA GLN A 180 38.75 -46.72 -15.42
C GLN A 180 38.19 -45.29 -15.24
N PHE A 181 38.73 -44.38 -16.03
CA PHE A 181 38.23 -43.04 -16.30
C PHE A 181 36.74 -43.00 -16.63
N SER A 182 36.03 -41.97 -16.17
CA SER A 182 35.05 -41.23 -16.98
C SER A 182 34.63 -39.93 -16.29
N ARG A 183 35.22 -38.81 -16.75
CA ARG A 183 34.50 -37.53 -16.81
C ARG A 183 33.58 -37.59 -18.04
N PRO A 184 32.45 -36.91 -17.97
CA PRO A 184 32.28 -35.79 -18.89
C PRO A 184 31.94 -34.50 -18.15
N SER A 185 32.71 -33.46 -18.48
CA SER A 185 32.26 -32.08 -18.40
C SER A 185 31.25 -31.85 -19.53
N LEU A 186 30.13 -31.17 -19.25
CA LEU A 186 29.70 -29.93 -19.91
C LEU A 186 28.22 -29.61 -19.62
N THR A 187 28.01 -28.36 -19.20
CA THR A 187 26.84 -27.50 -19.42
C THR A 187 25.48 -27.93 -18.85
N SER A 188 25.15 -27.41 -17.68
CA SER A 188 23.78 -27.08 -17.26
C SER A 188 23.84 -25.65 -16.75
N SER A 189 22.93 -24.72 -16.99
CA SER A 189 21.67 -24.59 -17.73
C SER A 189 21.46 -23.07 -17.75
N PRO A 190 20.83 -22.44 -18.76
CA PRO A 190 20.39 -21.08 -18.55
C PRO A 190 19.40 -21.13 -17.38
N HIS A 191 19.64 -20.35 -16.34
CA HIS A 191 18.66 -20.07 -15.30
C HIS A 191 17.50 -19.32 -15.97
N SER A 192 16.56 -20.07 -16.57
CA SER A 192 15.24 -19.53 -16.84
C SER A 192 14.59 -19.33 -15.48
N ASN A 193 14.54 -18.07 -15.05
CA ASN A 193 13.70 -17.59 -13.97
C ASN A 193 12.27 -18.05 -14.25
N LEU A 194 11.92 -19.23 -13.77
CA LEU A 194 10.57 -19.75 -13.79
C LEU A 194 9.81 -19.08 -12.63
N MET A 195 9.75 -17.75 -12.64
CA MET A 195 8.73 -17.07 -11.87
C MET A 195 7.42 -17.50 -12.50
N ASN A 196 6.54 -18.08 -11.69
CA ASN A 196 5.16 -18.33 -12.08
C ASN A 196 4.52 -16.97 -12.35
N GLU A 197 4.67 -16.48 -13.58
CA GLU A 197 4.06 -15.24 -14.05
C GLU A 197 2.58 -15.51 -14.17
N SER A 198 1.85 -15.20 -13.10
CA SER A 198 0.40 -15.10 -13.21
C SER A 198 0.10 -13.93 -14.16
N PHE A 199 -0.79 -14.16 -15.11
CA PHE A 199 -1.27 -13.15 -16.05
C PHE A 199 -2.63 -12.63 -15.57
N LEU A 200 -2.85 -11.33 -15.72
CA LEU A 200 -4.13 -10.66 -15.51
C LEU A 200 -4.74 -10.36 -16.86
N GLU A 201 -6.02 -10.66 -17.03
CA GLU A 201 -6.74 -10.43 -18.28
C GLU A 201 -7.62 -9.18 -18.18
N CYS A 202 -7.67 -8.42 -19.26
CA CYS A 202 -8.67 -7.37 -19.45
C CYS A 202 -10.06 -8.00 -19.64
N PRO A 203 -11.08 -7.65 -18.84
CA PRO A 203 -12.41 -8.26 -18.96
C PRO A 203 -13.17 -7.84 -20.23
N VAL A 204 -12.71 -6.80 -20.93
CA VAL A 204 -13.36 -6.27 -22.14
C VAL A 204 -12.84 -6.96 -23.40
N CYS A 205 -11.51 -7.04 -23.56
CA CYS A 205 -10.89 -7.58 -24.78
C CYS A 205 -9.98 -8.79 -24.54
N GLN A 206 -9.94 -9.32 -23.31
CA GLN A 206 -9.16 -10.51 -22.92
C GLN A 206 -7.65 -10.39 -23.19
N ALA A 207 -7.13 -9.17 -23.30
CA ALA A 207 -5.70 -8.96 -23.42
C ALA A 207 -5.00 -9.39 -22.11
N GLU A 208 -4.01 -10.26 -22.24
CA GLU A 208 -3.22 -10.82 -21.14
C GLU A 208 -2.05 -9.90 -20.81
N TYR A 209 -1.87 -9.62 -19.52
CA TYR A 209 -0.78 -8.82 -19.01
C TYR A 209 -0.08 -9.56 -17.88
N PRO A 210 1.26 -9.65 -17.87
CA PRO A 210 1.98 -10.18 -16.71
C PRO A 210 1.67 -9.34 -15.47
N VAL A 211 1.53 -9.97 -14.29
CA VAL A 211 1.28 -9.25 -13.02
C VAL A 211 2.34 -8.17 -12.73
N SER A 212 3.57 -8.36 -13.21
CA SER A 212 4.66 -7.37 -13.11
C SER A 212 4.40 -6.08 -13.90
N HIS A 213 3.50 -6.09 -14.89
CA HIS A 213 3.18 -4.98 -15.78
C HIS A 213 1.81 -4.35 -15.48
N HIS A 214 1.48 -4.17 -14.20
CA HIS A 214 0.21 -3.59 -13.75
C HIS A 214 -0.10 -2.22 -14.37
N ARG A 215 0.91 -1.36 -14.58
CA ARG A 215 0.71 -0.02 -15.16
C ARG A 215 0.21 -0.06 -16.61
N GLU A 216 0.68 -1.02 -17.38
CA GLU A 216 0.27 -1.20 -18.79
C GLU A 216 -1.16 -1.72 -18.88
N LEU A 217 -1.54 -2.64 -18.00
CA LEU A 217 -2.93 -3.09 -17.85
C LEU A 217 -3.86 -1.92 -17.47
N MET A 218 -3.47 -1.06 -16.53
CA MET A 218 -4.31 0.08 -16.12
C MET A 218 -4.54 1.09 -17.26
N ASN A 219 -3.49 1.44 -18.01
CA ASN A 219 -3.62 2.30 -19.20
C ASN A 219 -4.52 1.64 -20.26
N HIS A 220 -4.38 0.34 -20.45
CA HIS A 220 -5.21 -0.42 -21.39
C HIS A 220 -6.68 -0.45 -20.95
N LEU A 221 -6.96 -0.62 -19.66
CA LEU A 221 -8.32 -0.59 -19.10
C LEU A 221 -8.98 0.79 -19.27
N GLU A 222 -8.24 1.89 -19.14
CA GLU A 222 -8.77 3.23 -19.40
C GLU A 222 -9.21 3.43 -20.86
N ILE A 223 -8.54 2.77 -21.80
CA ILE A 223 -8.90 2.82 -23.22
C ILE A 223 -10.04 1.85 -23.52
N CYS A 224 -10.03 0.65 -22.93
CA CYS A 224 -11.03 -0.39 -23.20
C CYS A 224 -12.38 -0.18 -22.51
N LEU A 225 -12.45 0.65 -21.46
CA LEU A 225 -13.71 0.96 -20.76
C LEU A 225 -14.41 2.22 -21.32
N ASN A 226 -13.76 2.96 -22.22
CA ASN A 226 -14.34 4.07 -22.99
C ASN A 226 -14.82 3.60 -24.37
#